data_AF-A0A5K8AKV8-F1
#
_entry.id   AF-A0A5K8AKV8-F1
#
_cell.length_a   1.000
_cell.length_b   1.000
_cell.length_c   1.000
_cell.angle_alpha   90.00
_cell.angle_beta   90.00
_cell.angle_gamma   90.00
#
_symmetry.space_group_name_H-M   'P 1'
#
loop_
_entity.id
_entity.type
_entity.pdbx_description
1 polymer ?
#
loop_
_entity_poly.entity_id
_entity_poly.type
_entity_poly.pdbx_seq_one_letter_code
_entity_poly.pdbx_strand_id
1 'polypeptide(L)' 'MSLFNLIRQVAACLNDEAVIVTDVGQHQMWTAQAYPFSRPGQLLTSGGLGTMG' A
#
# COMPACT_ATOMS: atom_id res chain seq x y z
N MET A 1 4.65 9.93 -15.18
CA MET A 1 4.07 10.04 -13.82
C MET A 1 4.83 9.06 -12.93
N SER A 2 5.36 9.49 -11.78
CA SER A 2 6.06 8.58 -10.85
C SER A 2 5.06 7.65 -10.15
N LEU A 3 5.42 6.38 -9.96
CA LEU A 3 4.61 5.39 -9.21
C LEU A 3 4.25 5.89 -7.80
N PHE A 4 5.15 6.63 -7.16
CA PHE A 4 4.92 7.14 -5.80
C PHE A 4 3.88 8.26 -5.80
N ASN A 5 3.85 9.07 -6.88
CA ASN A 5 2.83 10.10 -7.03
C ASN A 5 1.47 9.49 -7.33
N LEU A 6 1.40 8.38 -8.07
CA LEU A 6 0.15 7.65 -8.26
C LEU A 6 -0.41 7.16 -6.92
N ILE A 7 0.41 6.51 -6.09
CA ILE A 7 -0.01 6.02 -4.76
C ILE A 7 -0.50 7.17 -3.88
N ARG A 8 0.20 8.32 -3.86
CA ARG A 8 -0.21 9.50 -3.09
C ARG A 8 -1.50 10.13 -3.58
N GLN A 9 -1.72 10.16 -4.90
CA GLN A 9 -2.97 10.66 -5.48
C GLN A 9 -4.15 9.76 -5.09
N VAL A 10 -3.97 8.44 -5.11
CA VAL A 10 -4.98 7.49 -4.61
C VAL A 10 -5.23 7.71 -3.12
N ALA A 11 -4.18 7.86 -2.31
CA ALA A 11 -4.31 8.12 -0.87
C ALA A 11 -5.10 9.40 -0.57
N ALA A 12 -4.93 10.46 -1.37
CA ALA A 12 -5.67 11.71 -1.22
C ALA A 12 -7.18 11.59 -1.51
N CYS A 13 -7.62 10.50 -2.15
CA CYS A 13 -9.03 10.20 -2.40
C CYS A 13 -9.67 9.32 -1.31
N LEU A 14 -8.89 8.86 -0.33
CA LEU A 14 -9.32 7.93 0.72
C LEU A 14 -9.32 8.60 2.10
N ASN A 15 -10.07 8.02 3.03
CA ASN A 15 -10.02 8.41 4.44
C ASN A 15 -9.14 7.42 5.24
N ASP A 16 -8.92 7.71 6.53
CA ASP A 16 -8.08 6.89 7.41
C ASP A 16 -8.62 5.46 7.66
N GLU A 17 -9.87 5.19 7.29
CA GLU A 17 -10.49 3.86 7.44
C GLU A 17 -10.10 2.89 6.31
N ALA A 18 -9.54 3.38 5.20
CA ALA A 18 -9.20 2.54 4.07
C ALA A 18 -8.19 1.44 4.42
N VAL A 19 -8.48 0.21 3.95
CA VAL A 19 -7.55 -0.93 4.00
C VAL A 19 -6.84 -1.04 2.67
N ILE A 20 -5.51 -1.03 2.71
CA ILE A 20 -4.67 -1.11 1.53
C ILE A 20 -4.21 -2.55 1.36
N VAL A 21 -4.53 -3.13 0.21
CA VAL A 21 -4.22 -4.51 -0.12
C VAL A 21 -3.23 -4.54 -1.26
N THR A 22 -2.15 -5.32 -1.12
CA THR A 22 -1.21 -5.56 -2.21
C THR A 22 -0.91 -7.05 -2.31
N ASP A 23 -0.68 -7.49 -3.55
CA ASP A 23 0.06 -8.73 -3.82
C ASP A 23 1.54 -8.54 -3.39
N VAL A 24 2.36 -9.55 -3.61
CA VAL A 24 3.79 -9.56 -3.29
C VAL A 24 4.59 -9.13 -4.51
N GLY A 25 5.46 -8.12 -4.33
CA GLY A 25 6.34 -7.65 -5.40
C GLY A 25 6.83 -6.23 -5.18
N GLN A 26 7.47 -5.63 -6.19
CA GLN A 26 8.00 -4.27 -6.05
C GLN A 26 6.90 -3.24 -5.76
N HIS A 27 5.68 -3.47 -6.25
CA HIS A 27 4.52 -2.61 -5.96
C HIS A 27 4.13 -2.63 -4.48
N GLN A 28 4.32 -3.74 -3.77
CA GLN A 28 4.19 -3.81 -2.31
C GLN A 28 5.19 -2.88 -1.64
N MET A 29 6.47 -2.92 -2.06
CA MET A 29 7.51 -2.05 -1.51
C MET A 29 7.24 -0.58 -1.79
N TRP A 30 6.84 -0.23 -3.01
CA TRP A 30 6.49 1.15 -3.37
C TRP A 30 5.29 1.65 -2.56
N THR A 31 4.28 0.80 -2.36
CA THR A 31 3.11 1.12 -1.51
C THR A 31 3.53 1.35 -0.07
N ALA A 32 4.37 0.47 0.49
CA ALA A 32 4.91 0.61 1.83
C ALA A 32 5.75 1.89 2.01
N GLN A 33 6.43 2.35 0.97
CA GLN A 33 7.27 3.57 0.99
C GLN A 33 6.49 4.87 0.74
N ALA A 34 5.37 4.81 -0.01
CA ALA A 34 4.68 6.00 -0.49
C ALA A 34 3.32 6.27 0.17
N TYR A 35 2.60 5.24 0.62
CA TYR A 35 1.27 5.40 1.22
C TYR A 35 1.40 5.93 2.67
N PRO A 36 0.65 6.98 3.06
CA PRO A 36 0.75 7.59 4.39
C PRO A 36 -0.07 6.81 5.42
N PHE A 37 0.40 5.64 5.84
CA PHE A 37 -0.28 4.84 6.86
C PHE A 37 -0.40 5.61 8.19
N SER A 38 -1.61 5.69 8.74
CA SER A 38 -1.92 6.48 9.94
C SER A 38 -2.35 5.61 11.12
N ARG A 39 -2.65 4.31 10.90
CA ARG A 39 -3.07 3.38 11.96
C ARG A 39 -2.52 1.95 11.79
N PRO A 40 -2.39 1.18 12.89
CA PRO A 40 -2.09 -0.24 12.81
C PRO A 40 -3.14 -1.02 11.98
N GLY A 41 -2.69 -2.08 11.30
CA GLY A 41 -3.57 -2.97 10.54
C GLY A 41 -4.15 -2.39 9.25
N GLN A 42 -3.60 -1.29 8.74
CA GLN A 42 -4.08 -0.62 7.52
C GLN A 42 -3.52 -1.25 6.23
N LEU A 43 -2.45 -2.04 6.33
CA LEU A 43 -1.82 -2.76 5.20
C LEU A 43 -2.05 -4.27 5.34
N LEU A 44 -2.68 -4.87 4.32
CA LEU A 44 -2.88 -6.31 4.19
C LEU A 44 -2.11 -6.85 2.98
N THR A 45 -1.21 -7.79 3.20
CA THR A 45 -0.43 -8.44 2.15
C THR A 45 0.10 -9.78 2.66
N SER A 46 0.58 -10.65 1.77
CA SER A 46 1.22 -11.92 2.11
C SER A 46 2.66 -11.72 2.63
N GLY A 47 2.85 -10.79 3.58
CA GLY A 47 4.19 -10.39 4.04
C GLY A 47 4.93 -11.44 4.88
N GLY A 48 4.22 -12.39 5.48
CA GLY A 48 4.81 -13.44 6.31
C GLY A 48 5.47 -14.54 5.48
N LEU A 49 4.73 -15.14 4.54
CA LEU A 49 5.24 -16.20 3.66
C LEU A 49 5.83 -15.65 2.35
N GLY A 50 5.48 -14.42 1.97
CA GLY A 50 5.92 -13.84 0.69
C GLY A 50 5.29 -14.50 -0.53
N THR A 51 4.12 -15.14 -0.38
CA THR A 51 3.45 -15.83 -1.49
C THR A 51 2.79 -14.83 -2.42
N MET A 52 3.19 -14.85 -3.69
CA MET A 52 2.62 -14.06 -4.78
C MET A 52 1.39 -14.77 -5.39
N GLY A 53 0.32 -14.03 -5.71
CA GLY A 53 -0.91 -14.57 -6.31
C GLY A 53 -2.14 -13.68 -6.18
#